data_AF-A0A0T1W2W6-F1
#
_entry.id   AF-A0A0T1W2W6-F1
#
_cell.length_a   1.000
_cell.length_b   1.000
_cell.length_c   1.000
_cell.angle_alpha   90.00
_cell.angle_beta   90.00
_cell.angle_gamma   90.00
#
_symmetry.space_group_name_H-M   'P 1'
#
loop_
_entity.id
_entity.type
_entity.pdbx_description
1 polymer ?
#
loop_
_entity_poly.entity_id
_entity_poly.type
_entity_poly.pdbx_seq_one_letter_code
_entity_poly.pdbx_strand_id
1 'polypeptide(L)'
;MAPMFRTLLATLVCCAVATASAGCSATPAADESKADIAKVLDVKSDFGPQFKVSTVAPTGIDPRLLAQQPLPPGTVFDPPGCAKVAEGTNLPQGLKGNMAATTAEGDGNRFIAIALETSEALTTPDPGDACKKVAFAGGGVRGLVEVVEAPAIDGVRTLGTHRVLQTMVNGKPATGEIYNYLADFSTFRVIVTANPLVEPKKPVTPVDTQRARDLLSAAVKAVRGG
;
A
#
# COMPACT_ATOMS: atom_id res chain seq x y z
N MET A 1 87.41 27.07 2.78
CA MET A 1 87.19 25.66 2.43
C MET A 1 85.89 25.59 1.62
N ALA A 2 86.01 25.51 0.29
CA ALA A 2 84.90 25.15 -0.59
C ALA A 2 84.73 23.62 -0.56
N PRO A 3 83.54 23.07 -0.88
CA PRO A 3 83.24 22.72 -2.28
C PRO A 3 81.74 22.95 -2.66
N MET A 4 81.43 23.58 -3.80
CA MET A 4 80.97 22.96 -5.07
C MET A 4 80.65 21.45 -5.03
N PHE A 5 79.43 21.03 -5.38
CA PHE A 5 79.19 20.21 -6.58
C PHE A 5 77.68 20.06 -6.89
N ARG A 6 77.40 20.13 -8.19
CA ARG A 6 76.11 20.04 -8.90
C ARG A 6 75.48 18.65 -8.78
N THR A 7 74.14 18.56 -8.77
CA THR A 7 73.41 17.59 -9.62
C THR A 7 71.96 18.05 -9.86
N LEU A 8 71.62 18.29 -11.14
CA LEU A 8 70.24 18.31 -11.63
C LEU A 8 69.67 16.89 -11.55
N LEU A 9 68.42 16.72 -11.11
CA LEU A 9 67.57 15.63 -11.58
C LEU A 9 66.16 16.18 -11.87
N ALA A 10 65.79 16.08 -13.14
CA ALA A 10 64.45 16.32 -13.67
C ALA A 10 63.55 15.08 -13.44
N THR A 11 62.26 15.21 -13.79
CA THR A 11 61.16 14.22 -13.80
C THR A 11 60.43 14.04 -12.47
N LEU A 12 59.10 13.96 -12.37
CA LEU A 12 58.07 13.53 -13.33
C LEU A 12 56.72 14.19 -12.97
N VAL A 13 55.96 14.57 -14.00
CA VAL A 13 54.55 14.98 -13.93
C VAL A 13 53.69 13.79 -13.54
N CYS A 14 52.76 13.96 -12.59
CA CYS A 14 51.52 13.19 -12.58
C CYS A 14 50.38 13.97 -11.90
N CYS A 15 49.43 14.40 -12.72
CA CYS A 15 48.14 14.94 -12.29
C CYS A 15 47.37 13.88 -11.50
N ALA A 16 46.86 14.24 -10.32
CA ALA A 16 45.75 13.53 -9.70
C ALA A 16 44.72 14.57 -9.24
N VAL A 17 43.77 14.83 -10.14
CA VAL A 17 42.54 15.57 -9.88
C VAL A 17 41.73 14.74 -8.89
N ALA A 18 41.58 15.21 -7.66
CA ALA A 18 40.67 14.61 -6.69
C ALA A 18 39.23 14.93 -7.12
N THR A 19 38.62 14.02 -7.86
CA THR A 19 37.19 14.02 -8.13
C THR A 19 36.46 13.70 -6.82
N ALA A 20 35.73 14.68 -6.30
CA ALA A 20 34.74 14.46 -5.26
C ALA A 20 33.66 13.52 -5.82
N SER A 21 33.70 12.25 -5.40
CA SER A 21 32.59 11.33 -5.58
C SER A 21 31.45 11.79 -4.67
N ALA A 22 30.42 12.39 -5.28
CA ALA A 22 29.09 12.48 -4.68
C ALA A 22 28.57 11.04 -4.52
N GLY A 23 28.92 10.41 -3.41
CA GLY A 23 28.35 9.13 -3.01
C GLY A 23 26.88 9.34 -2.69
N CYS A 24 26.01 8.61 -3.39
CA CYS A 24 24.60 8.44 -3.05
C CYS A 24 24.46 8.25 -1.55
N SER A 25 23.81 9.20 -0.87
CA SER A 25 23.25 8.97 0.45
C SER A 25 22.18 7.89 0.30
N ALA A 26 22.55 6.62 0.49
CA ALA A 26 21.57 5.60 0.82
C ALA A 26 20.99 6.02 2.16
N THR A 27 19.76 6.53 2.17
CA THR A 27 19.00 6.74 3.40
C THR A 27 19.09 5.44 4.21
N PRO A 28 19.56 5.46 5.47
CA PRO A 28 19.59 4.26 6.29
C PRO A 28 18.20 3.63 6.27
N ALA A 29 18.12 2.34 5.95
CA ALA A 29 16.88 1.60 6.17
C ALA A 29 16.48 1.84 7.61
N ALA A 30 15.24 2.30 7.80
CA ALA A 30 14.76 2.60 9.13
C ALA A 30 14.84 1.35 10.01
N ASP A 31 15.17 1.56 11.29
CA ASP A 31 15.25 0.48 12.27
C ASP A 31 13.84 -0.01 12.62
N GLU A 32 13.41 -1.09 11.95
CA GLU A 32 12.12 -1.74 12.20
C GLU A 32 12.18 -2.73 13.37
N SER A 33 13.21 -2.69 14.23
CA SER A 33 13.33 -3.60 15.40
C SER A 33 12.20 -3.47 16.42
N LYS A 34 11.46 -2.36 16.39
CA LYS A 34 10.30 -2.10 17.24
C LYS A 34 8.98 -2.41 16.54
N ALA A 35 9.00 -2.88 15.30
CA ALA A 35 7.79 -3.07 14.53
C ALA A 35 6.94 -4.20 15.11
N ASP A 36 5.64 -3.95 15.27
CA ASP A 36 4.68 -4.89 15.84
C ASP A 36 3.29 -4.69 15.22
N ILE A 37 2.79 -5.72 14.51
CA ILE A 37 1.48 -5.68 13.87
C ILE A 37 0.34 -5.49 14.88
N ALA A 38 0.51 -5.89 16.14
CA ALA A 38 -0.50 -5.69 17.18
C ALA A 38 -0.78 -4.21 17.45
N LYS A 39 0.15 -3.32 17.10
CA LYS A 39 -0.01 -1.86 17.25
C LYS A 39 -1.03 -1.26 16.30
N VAL A 40 -1.43 -1.98 15.25
CA VAL A 40 -2.58 -1.56 14.42
C VAL A 40 -3.87 -1.50 15.22
N LEU A 41 -3.94 -2.11 16.41
CA LEU A 41 -5.07 -2.02 17.32
C LEU A 41 -5.18 -0.64 18.00
N ASP A 42 -4.11 0.14 18.03
CA ASP A 42 -4.07 1.43 18.73
C ASP A 42 -4.80 2.53 17.94
N VAL A 43 -4.91 2.39 16.62
CA VAL A 43 -5.67 3.31 15.73
C VAL A 43 -7.17 3.29 16.00
N LYS A 44 -7.67 2.35 16.83
CA LYS A 44 -9.06 2.39 17.34
C LYS A 44 -9.38 3.71 18.03
N SER A 45 -8.38 4.36 18.63
CA SER A 45 -8.52 5.63 19.33
C SER A 45 -8.67 6.84 18.40
N ASP A 46 -8.37 6.68 17.11
CA ASP A 46 -8.57 7.73 16.09
C ASP A 46 -10.05 7.86 15.68
N PHE A 47 -10.88 6.90 16.07
CA PHE A 47 -12.31 6.90 15.79
C PHE A 47 -13.11 7.45 16.96
N GLY A 48 -13.91 8.47 16.67
CA GLY A 48 -14.84 9.08 17.63
C GLY A 48 -16.00 8.16 18.03
N PRO A 49 -16.83 8.60 19.00
CA PRO A 49 -17.90 7.78 19.59
C PRO A 49 -19.01 7.38 18.61
N GLN A 50 -19.08 8.02 17.43
CA GLN A 50 -20.03 7.68 16.38
C GLN A 50 -19.64 6.42 15.58
N PHE A 51 -18.43 5.88 15.79
CA PHE A 51 -17.97 4.67 15.16
C PHE A 51 -18.12 3.45 16.08
N LYS A 52 -18.67 2.38 15.51
CA LYS A 52 -18.56 1.04 16.09
C LYS A 52 -17.23 0.45 15.69
N VAL A 53 -16.32 0.31 16.65
CA VAL A 53 -14.98 -0.24 16.43
C VAL A 53 -14.90 -1.70 16.89
N SER A 54 -14.23 -2.53 16.08
CA SER A 54 -13.89 -3.92 16.41
C SER A 54 -12.46 -4.22 16.01
N THR A 55 -11.87 -5.26 16.62
CA THR A 55 -10.46 -5.60 16.44
C THR A 55 -10.26 -7.09 16.26
N VAL A 56 -9.24 -7.46 15.48
CA VAL A 56 -8.71 -8.82 15.36
C VAL A 56 -7.30 -8.81 15.94
N ALA A 57 -7.09 -9.50 17.06
CA ALA A 57 -5.77 -9.68 17.65
C ALA A 57 -4.84 -10.46 16.70
N PRO A 58 -3.51 -10.39 16.88
CA PRO A 58 -2.55 -11.10 16.05
C PRO A 58 -2.93 -12.59 15.88
N THR A 59 -3.06 -13.00 14.62
CA THR A 59 -3.41 -14.37 14.21
C THR A 59 -2.69 -14.69 12.90
N GLY A 60 -2.66 -15.96 12.50
CA GLY A 60 -2.18 -16.32 11.16
C GLY A 60 -2.98 -15.61 10.06
N ILE A 61 -2.33 -15.30 8.94
CA ILE A 61 -2.96 -14.65 7.79
C ILE A 61 -4.17 -15.45 7.30
N ASP A 62 -5.33 -14.80 7.21
CA ASP A 62 -6.51 -15.31 6.50
C ASP A 62 -6.60 -14.65 5.11
N PRO A 63 -6.28 -15.37 4.02
CA PRO A 63 -6.36 -14.82 2.67
C PRO A 63 -7.77 -14.31 2.30
N ARG A 64 -8.83 -14.81 2.94
CA ARG A 64 -10.21 -14.40 2.63
C ARG A 64 -10.51 -12.97 3.09
N LEU A 65 -9.79 -12.47 4.10
CA LEU A 65 -9.92 -11.09 4.58
C LEU A 65 -9.15 -10.09 3.71
N LEU A 66 -8.24 -10.58 2.87
CA LEU A 66 -7.31 -9.78 2.08
C LEU A 66 -7.61 -9.86 0.58
N ALA A 67 -8.24 -10.96 0.15
CA ALA A 67 -8.60 -11.18 -1.24
C ALA A 67 -9.68 -10.18 -1.69
N GLN A 68 -9.42 -9.53 -2.81
CA GLN A 68 -10.47 -8.83 -3.52
C GLN A 68 -11.43 -9.84 -4.17
N GLN A 69 -12.66 -9.42 -4.43
CA GLN A 69 -13.62 -10.28 -5.12
C GLN A 69 -13.09 -10.64 -6.53
N PRO A 70 -12.98 -11.94 -6.86
CA PRO A 70 -12.47 -12.38 -8.14
C PRO A 70 -13.40 -11.94 -9.27
N LEU A 71 -12.81 -11.58 -10.41
CA LEU A 71 -13.56 -11.23 -11.60
C LEU A 71 -14.04 -12.50 -12.33
N PRO A 72 -15.22 -12.47 -13.00
CA PRO A 72 -15.70 -13.62 -13.75
C PRO A 72 -14.72 -14.07 -14.85
N PRO A 73 -14.62 -15.38 -15.15
CA PRO A 73 -13.87 -15.86 -16.30
C PRO A 73 -14.34 -15.20 -17.60
N GLY A 74 -13.39 -14.93 -18.51
CA GLY A 74 -13.69 -14.26 -19.79
C GLY A 74 -13.93 -12.75 -19.68
N THR A 75 -13.59 -12.13 -18.56
CA THR A 75 -13.60 -10.67 -18.42
C THR A 75 -12.63 -10.04 -19.43
N VAL A 76 -13.14 -9.07 -20.18
CA VAL A 76 -12.36 -8.24 -21.10
C VAL A 76 -11.87 -7.00 -20.35
N PHE A 77 -10.61 -6.63 -20.57
CA PHE A 77 -9.96 -5.49 -19.95
C PHE A 77 -9.63 -4.43 -21.00
N ASP A 78 -9.75 -3.17 -20.61
CA ASP A 78 -9.30 -2.02 -21.38
C ASP A 78 -8.47 -1.12 -20.47
N PRO A 79 -7.14 -1.04 -20.66
CA PRO A 79 -6.36 -1.68 -21.74
C PRO A 79 -6.21 -3.22 -21.60
N PRO A 80 -6.12 -3.99 -22.71
CA PRO A 80 -6.03 -5.46 -22.67
C PRO A 80 -4.84 -6.03 -21.89
N GLY A 81 -3.74 -5.28 -21.77
CA GLY A 81 -2.53 -5.67 -21.03
C GLY A 81 -2.58 -5.43 -19.51
N CYS A 82 -3.65 -4.82 -19.01
CA CYS A 82 -3.71 -4.31 -17.63
C CYS A 82 -4.54 -5.18 -16.66
N ALA A 83 -4.88 -6.41 -17.05
CA ALA A 83 -5.72 -7.31 -16.26
C ALA A 83 -5.26 -7.48 -14.80
N LYS A 84 -3.95 -7.59 -14.58
CA LYS A 84 -3.35 -7.77 -13.24
C LYS A 84 -3.70 -6.65 -12.25
N VAL A 85 -3.93 -5.43 -12.73
CA VAL A 85 -4.31 -4.29 -11.87
C VAL A 85 -5.74 -4.46 -11.35
N ALA A 86 -6.63 -4.98 -12.20
CA ALA A 86 -8.02 -5.20 -11.86
C ALA A 86 -8.26 -6.44 -10.98
N GLU A 87 -7.33 -7.40 -11.00
CA GLU A 87 -7.31 -8.57 -10.11
C GLU A 87 -6.94 -8.21 -8.67
N GLY A 88 -6.33 -7.05 -8.45
CA GLY A 88 -5.99 -6.53 -7.13
C GLY A 88 -4.72 -7.13 -6.53
N THR A 89 -4.50 -6.82 -5.25
CA THR A 89 -3.30 -7.25 -4.52
C THR A 89 -3.55 -8.60 -3.84
N ASN A 90 -3.34 -9.68 -4.59
CA ASN A 90 -3.37 -11.02 -4.02
C ASN A 90 -2.05 -11.32 -3.31
N LEU A 91 -2.13 -11.92 -2.12
CA LEU A 91 -0.94 -12.47 -1.48
C LEU A 91 -0.45 -13.71 -2.23
N PRO A 92 0.87 -13.92 -2.34
CA PRO A 92 1.42 -15.17 -2.86
C PRO A 92 0.84 -16.40 -2.16
N GLN A 93 0.58 -17.46 -2.92
CA GLN A 93 0.12 -18.73 -2.34
C GLN A 93 1.19 -19.31 -1.42
N GLY A 94 0.77 -19.79 -0.25
CA GLY A 94 1.69 -20.38 0.73
C GLY A 94 2.51 -19.38 1.54
N LEU A 95 2.27 -18.07 1.37
CA LEU A 95 2.90 -17.04 2.19
C LEU A 95 2.60 -17.29 3.68
N LYS A 96 3.66 -17.38 4.48
CA LYS A 96 3.54 -17.49 5.93
C LYS A 96 3.61 -16.12 6.56
N GLY A 97 2.86 -15.92 7.62
CA GLY A 97 2.84 -14.66 8.34
C GLY A 97 1.66 -14.55 9.28
N ASN A 98 1.61 -13.41 9.96
CA ASN A 98 0.54 -13.04 10.86
C ASN A 98 -0.15 -11.76 10.39
N MET A 99 -1.36 -11.55 10.89
CA MET A 99 -2.13 -10.34 10.68
C MET A 99 -2.81 -9.89 11.97
N ALA A 100 -3.02 -8.58 12.10
CA ALA A 100 -3.92 -7.97 13.07
C ALA A 100 -4.76 -6.90 12.35
N ALA A 101 -5.92 -6.56 12.89
CA ALA A 101 -6.80 -5.59 12.23
C ALA A 101 -7.65 -4.76 13.18
N THR A 102 -7.97 -3.54 12.74
CA THR A 102 -8.98 -2.66 13.34
C THR A 102 -10.03 -2.34 12.28
N THR A 103 -11.30 -2.53 12.60
CA THR A 103 -12.44 -2.14 11.76
C THR A 103 -13.25 -1.08 12.47
N ALA A 104 -13.67 -0.04 11.76
CA ALA A 104 -14.55 1.00 12.27
C ALA A 104 -15.70 1.25 11.28
N GLU A 105 -16.93 1.18 11.77
CA GLU A 105 -18.16 1.45 11.00
C GLU A 105 -18.91 2.62 11.62
N GLY A 106 -19.15 3.68 10.84
CA GLY A 106 -19.75 4.92 11.31
C GLY A 106 -19.77 5.96 10.20
N ASP A 107 -20.60 7.00 10.36
CA ASP A 107 -20.72 8.09 9.37
C ASP A 107 -20.94 7.60 7.92
N GLY A 108 -21.71 6.51 7.77
CA GLY A 108 -22.01 5.90 6.46
C GLY A 108 -20.82 5.20 5.79
N ASN A 109 -19.71 5.02 6.48
CA ASN A 109 -18.46 4.47 5.98
C ASN A 109 -18.01 3.27 6.83
N ARG A 110 -17.27 2.35 6.19
CA ARG A 110 -16.50 1.30 6.85
C ARG A 110 -15.03 1.46 6.51
N PHE A 111 -14.19 1.51 7.54
CA PHE A 111 -12.74 1.53 7.43
C PHE A 111 -12.17 0.24 8.04
N ILE A 112 -11.21 -0.37 7.37
CA ILE A 112 -10.50 -1.55 7.86
C ILE A 112 -9.01 -1.28 7.70
N ALA A 113 -8.28 -1.21 8.81
CA ALA A 113 -6.83 -1.18 8.83
C ALA A 113 -6.31 -2.58 9.19
N ILE A 114 -5.51 -3.18 8.32
CA ILE A 114 -4.91 -4.49 8.52
C ILE A 114 -3.40 -4.34 8.47
N ALA A 115 -2.69 -4.84 9.47
CA ALA A 115 -1.24 -4.97 9.45
C ALA A 115 -0.85 -6.43 9.28
N LEU A 116 0.08 -6.68 8.36
CA LEU A 116 0.65 -7.98 8.03
C LEU A 116 2.13 -7.96 8.36
N GLU A 117 2.63 -9.07 8.88
CA GLU A 117 4.05 -9.40 8.94
C GLU A 117 4.24 -10.76 8.28
N THR A 118 5.09 -10.80 7.27
CA THR A 118 5.25 -11.98 6.40
C THR A 118 6.66 -12.54 6.46
N SER A 119 6.83 -13.80 6.11
CA SER A 119 8.14 -14.47 6.12
C SER A 119 9.16 -13.85 5.15
N GLU A 120 8.67 -13.09 4.17
CA GLU A 120 9.45 -12.39 3.16
C GLU A 120 8.79 -11.06 2.81
N ALA A 121 9.56 -10.12 2.25
CA ALA A 121 9.06 -8.82 1.83
C ALA A 121 8.07 -8.95 0.68
N LEU A 122 6.93 -8.26 0.78
CA LEU A 122 5.95 -8.21 -0.30
C LEU A 122 6.33 -7.18 -1.35
N THR A 123 6.15 -7.56 -2.61
CA THR A 123 6.27 -6.62 -3.73
C THR A 123 5.04 -5.73 -3.76
N THR A 124 5.24 -4.41 -3.65
CA THR A 124 4.19 -3.43 -3.95
C THR A 124 3.83 -3.55 -5.43
N PRO A 125 2.55 -3.73 -5.79
CA PRO A 125 2.15 -3.69 -7.18
C PRO A 125 2.54 -2.34 -7.81
N ASP A 126 3.11 -2.38 -9.02
CA ASP A 126 3.34 -1.20 -9.83
C ASP A 126 2.55 -1.33 -11.13
N PRO A 127 1.40 -0.64 -11.24
CA PRO A 127 0.60 -0.62 -12.46
C PRO A 127 1.33 -0.05 -13.69
N GLY A 128 2.34 0.81 -13.48
CA GLY A 128 2.89 1.66 -14.54
C GLY A 128 1.88 2.68 -15.08
N ASP A 129 2.36 3.63 -15.88
CA ASP A 129 1.53 4.75 -16.37
C ASP A 129 0.36 4.30 -17.25
N ALA A 130 0.57 3.26 -18.06
CA ALA A 130 -0.43 2.75 -18.99
C ALA A 130 -1.63 2.07 -18.31
N CYS A 131 -1.48 1.59 -17.07
CA CYS A 131 -2.52 0.85 -16.35
C CYS A 131 -3.04 1.58 -15.11
N LYS A 132 -2.87 2.91 -15.04
CA LYS A 132 -3.45 3.73 -13.96
C LYS A 132 -4.98 3.74 -13.96
N LYS A 133 -5.62 3.34 -15.05
CA LYS A 133 -7.07 3.24 -15.17
C LYS A 133 -7.42 2.08 -16.07
N VAL A 134 -8.20 1.14 -15.56
CA VAL A 134 -8.54 -0.12 -16.24
C VAL A 134 -10.03 -0.35 -16.11
N ALA A 135 -10.73 -0.29 -17.24
CA ALA A 135 -12.11 -0.75 -17.32
C ALA A 135 -12.14 -2.25 -17.55
N PHE A 136 -13.19 -2.91 -17.06
CA PHE A 136 -13.39 -4.33 -17.30
C PHE A 136 -14.87 -4.67 -17.41
N ALA A 137 -15.20 -5.69 -18.21
CA ALA A 137 -16.56 -6.19 -18.35
C ALA A 137 -16.57 -7.68 -18.70
N GLY A 138 -17.49 -8.43 -18.09
CA GLY A 138 -17.67 -9.87 -18.33
C GLY A 138 -18.62 -10.50 -17.33
N GLY A 139 -19.29 -11.59 -17.72
CA GLY A 139 -20.11 -12.39 -16.79
C GLY A 139 -21.21 -11.63 -16.04
N GLY A 140 -21.79 -10.58 -16.65
CA GLY A 140 -22.82 -9.74 -16.00
C GLY A 140 -22.26 -8.72 -14.99
N VAL A 141 -20.95 -8.55 -14.92
CA VAL A 141 -20.26 -7.54 -14.13
C VAL A 141 -19.52 -6.59 -15.07
N ARG A 142 -19.51 -5.31 -14.73
CA ARG A 142 -18.63 -4.31 -15.35
C ARG A 142 -18.06 -3.41 -14.28
N GLY A 143 -16.93 -2.79 -14.52
CA GLY A 143 -16.33 -1.91 -13.54
C GLY A 143 -15.10 -1.19 -14.03
N LEU A 144 -14.48 -0.53 -13.06
CA LEU A 144 -13.29 0.29 -13.22
C LEU A 144 -12.38 0.06 -12.03
N VAL A 145 -11.08 -0.06 -12.27
CA VAL A 145 -10.03 0.15 -11.25
C VAL A 145 -9.17 1.32 -11.69
N GLU A 146 -8.93 2.27 -10.81
CA GLU A 146 -8.01 3.37 -11.06
C GLU A 146 -7.05 3.58 -9.89
N VAL A 147 -5.83 4.00 -10.20
CA VAL A 147 -4.85 4.43 -9.22
C VAL A 147 -5.27 5.79 -8.69
N VAL A 148 -5.27 5.94 -7.37
CA VAL A 148 -5.60 7.19 -6.68
C VAL A 148 -4.43 7.63 -5.82
N GLU A 149 -4.46 8.89 -5.41
CA GLU A 149 -3.45 9.47 -4.52
C GLU A 149 -3.33 8.65 -3.23
N ALA A 150 -2.09 8.31 -2.85
CA ALA A 150 -1.74 7.68 -1.59
C ALA A 150 -0.77 8.58 -0.82
N PRO A 151 -0.77 8.54 0.53
CA PRO A 151 0.08 9.41 1.32
C PRO A 151 1.56 9.06 1.13
N ALA A 152 2.43 10.07 1.07
CA ALA A 152 3.86 9.86 1.15
C ALA A 152 4.25 9.53 2.60
N ILE A 153 4.99 8.43 2.80
CA ILE A 153 5.46 8.00 4.12
C ILE A 153 6.96 7.62 3.99
N ASP A 154 7.79 8.17 4.87
CA ASP A 154 9.24 8.00 4.80
C ASP A 154 9.68 6.54 4.90
N GLY A 155 10.39 6.06 3.88
CA GLY A 155 10.90 4.69 3.79
C GLY A 155 9.85 3.64 3.44
N VAL A 156 8.66 4.05 3.01
CA VAL A 156 7.51 3.17 2.78
C VAL A 156 7.02 3.34 1.34
N ARG A 157 6.77 2.23 0.64
CA ARG A 157 6.13 2.26 -0.68
C ARG A 157 4.63 2.22 -0.53
N THR A 158 3.93 3.18 -1.11
CA THR A 158 2.47 3.28 -1.00
C THR A 158 1.77 3.19 -2.35
N LEU A 159 0.60 2.56 -2.39
CA LEU A 159 -0.27 2.50 -3.56
C LEU A 159 -1.73 2.69 -3.15
N GLY A 160 -2.42 3.61 -3.81
CA GLY A 160 -3.86 3.82 -3.66
C GLY A 160 -4.60 3.30 -4.89
N THR A 161 -5.69 2.58 -4.70
CA THR A 161 -6.58 2.15 -5.79
C THR A 161 -8.04 2.41 -5.42
N HIS A 162 -8.84 2.75 -6.42
CA HIS A 162 -10.28 2.89 -6.34
C HIS A 162 -10.91 1.92 -7.32
N ARG A 163 -11.76 1.03 -6.81
CA ARG A 163 -12.46 0.02 -7.61
C ARG A 163 -13.95 0.25 -7.51
N VAL A 164 -14.58 0.44 -8.67
CA VAL A 164 -16.04 0.51 -8.82
C VAL A 164 -16.51 -0.71 -9.60
N LEU A 165 -17.51 -1.39 -9.07
CA LEU A 165 -18.14 -2.56 -9.66
C LEU A 165 -19.62 -2.30 -9.83
N GLN A 166 -20.16 -2.66 -10.98
CA GLN A 166 -21.59 -2.68 -11.23
C GLN A 166 -22.00 -4.09 -11.63
N THR A 167 -23.06 -4.58 -10.98
CA THR A 167 -23.65 -5.89 -11.24
C THR A 167 -25.18 -5.79 -11.16
N MET A 168 -25.88 -6.91 -11.35
CA MET A 168 -27.32 -7.02 -11.23
C MET A 168 -27.67 -7.85 -9.99
N VAL A 169 -28.44 -7.28 -9.06
CA VAL A 169 -28.96 -7.96 -7.88
C VAL A 169 -30.48 -7.89 -7.93
N ASN A 170 -31.15 -9.05 -7.94
CA ASN A 170 -32.62 -9.14 -8.05
C ASN A 170 -33.20 -8.33 -9.23
N GLY A 171 -32.53 -8.37 -10.39
CA GLY A 171 -32.95 -7.66 -11.60
C GLY A 171 -32.73 -6.14 -11.58
N LYS A 172 -32.11 -5.59 -10.53
CA LYS A 172 -31.78 -4.16 -10.42
C LYS A 172 -30.28 -3.94 -10.46
N PRO A 173 -29.79 -2.86 -11.09
CA PRO A 173 -28.38 -2.49 -11.00
C PRO A 173 -27.97 -2.25 -9.55
N ALA A 174 -26.86 -2.85 -9.15
CA ALA A 174 -26.19 -2.62 -7.88
C ALA A 174 -24.76 -2.16 -8.15
N THR A 175 -24.33 -1.11 -7.46
CA THR A 175 -22.96 -0.59 -7.53
C THR A 175 -22.27 -0.82 -6.19
N GLY A 176 -21.06 -1.36 -6.23
CA GLY A 176 -20.15 -1.38 -5.11
C GLY A 176 -18.93 -0.52 -5.43
N GLU A 177 -18.45 0.24 -4.46
CA GLU A 177 -17.20 0.99 -4.54
C GLU A 177 -16.32 0.66 -3.35
N ILE A 178 -15.01 0.65 -3.57
CA ILE A 178 -14.01 0.35 -2.56
C ILE A 178 -12.72 1.08 -2.88
N TYR A 179 -12.14 1.71 -1.87
CA TYR A 179 -10.80 2.27 -1.89
C TYR A 179 -9.88 1.33 -1.13
N ASN A 180 -8.70 1.07 -1.68
CA ASN A 180 -7.63 0.31 -1.05
C ASN A 180 -6.33 1.10 -1.08
N TYR A 181 -5.71 1.25 0.07
CA TYR A 181 -4.41 1.86 0.23
C TYR A 181 -3.44 0.84 0.83
N LEU A 182 -2.28 0.70 0.23
CA LEU A 182 -1.21 -0.19 0.67
C LEU A 182 -0.03 0.64 1.13
N ALA A 183 0.69 0.13 2.12
CA ALA A 183 1.96 0.64 2.58
C ALA A 183 2.90 -0.53 2.89
N ASP A 184 4.03 -0.61 2.18
CA ASP A 184 5.02 -1.67 2.30
C ASP A 184 6.35 -1.17 2.82
N PHE A 185 6.89 -1.86 3.83
CA PHE A 185 8.20 -1.62 4.40
C PHE A 185 8.75 -2.90 5.02
N SER A 186 10.01 -3.23 4.72
CA SER A 186 10.63 -4.49 5.16
C SER A 186 9.72 -5.70 4.84
N THR A 187 9.42 -6.54 5.83
CA THR A 187 8.50 -7.68 5.79
C THR A 187 7.07 -7.33 6.21
N PHE A 188 6.75 -6.05 6.34
CA PHE A 188 5.45 -5.56 6.78
C PHE A 188 4.65 -4.96 5.63
N ARG A 189 3.34 -5.18 5.67
CA ARG A 189 2.36 -4.50 4.82
C ARG A 189 1.20 -4.02 5.66
N VAL A 190 0.88 -2.74 5.55
CA VAL A 190 -0.37 -2.17 6.07
C VAL A 190 -1.33 -1.95 4.91
N ILE A 191 -2.58 -2.39 5.09
CA ILE A 191 -3.66 -2.25 4.12
C ILE A 191 -4.78 -1.47 4.80
N VAL A 192 -5.20 -0.36 4.18
CA VAL A 192 -6.43 0.33 4.55
C VAL A 192 -7.45 0.18 3.45
N THR A 193 -8.58 -0.44 3.80
CA THR A 193 -9.76 -0.54 2.94
C THR A 193 -10.82 0.43 3.45
N ALA A 194 -11.44 1.18 2.53
CA ALA A 194 -12.57 2.07 2.83
C ALA A 194 -13.69 1.86 1.81
N ASN A 195 -14.91 1.66 2.30
CA ASN A 195 -16.10 1.49 1.46
C ASN A 195 -17.33 2.11 2.13
N PRO A 196 -18.36 2.50 1.37
CA PRO A 196 -19.60 2.97 1.96
C PRO A 196 -20.33 1.82 2.66
N LEU A 197 -21.06 2.15 3.71
CA LEU A 197 -22.06 1.26 4.30
C LEU A 197 -23.31 1.29 3.42
N VAL A 198 -23.63 0.15 2.82
CA VAL A 198 -24.85 -0.01 2.01
C VAL A 198 -25.95 -0.57 2.91
N GLU A 199 -26.74 0.35 3.48
CA GLU A 199 -27.87 0.00 4.35
C GLU A 199 -29.21 0.03 3.58
N PRO A 200 -30.12 -0.92 3.84
CA PRO A 200 -31.43 -0.91 3.21
C PRO A 200 -32.17 0.42 3.42
N LYS A 201 -32.66 1.01 2.31
CA LYS A 201 -33.47 2.24 2.29
C LYS A 201 -32.74 3.50 2.80
N LYS A 202 -31.42 3.47 2.96
CA LYS A 202 -30.62 4.68 3.23
C LYS A 202 -29.84 5.12 1.99
N PRO A 203 -29.65 6.43 1.79
CA PRO A 203 -28.72 6.93 0.80
C PRO A 203 -27.29 6.44 1.08
N VAL A 204 -26.54 6.15 0.03
CA VAL A 204 -25.11 5.85 0.12
C VAL A 204 -24.35 7.13 0.42
N THR A 205 -23.52 7.10 1.47
CA THR A 205 -22.62 8.21 1.81
C THR A 205 -21.31 8.07 1.03
N PRO A 206 -20.75 9.14 0.44
CA PRO A 206 -19.45 9.07 -0.21
C PRO A 206 -18.35 8.59 0.73
N VAL A 207 -17.35 7.90 0.18
CA VAL A 207 -16.19 7.45 0.98
C VAL A 207 -15.33 8.65 1.41
N ASP A 208 -15.04 8.74 2.71
CA ASP A 208 -14.05 9.70 3.23
C ASP A 208 -12.63 9.18 2.96
N THR A 209 -12.14 9.49 1.75
CA THR A 209 -10.81 9.07 1.29
C THR A 209 -9.67 9.76 2.05
N GLN A 210 -9.89 10.96 2.59
CA GLN A 210 -8.87 11.65 3.38
C GLN A 210 -8.63 10.88 4.68
N ARG A 211 -9.70 10.52 5.39
CA ARG A 211 -9.60 9.67 6.59
C ARG A 211 -8.93 8.33 6.31
N ALA A 212 -9.20 7.71 5.16
CA ALA A 212 -8.54 6.46 4.77
C ALA A 212 -7.01 6.63 4.57
N ARG A 213 -6.57 7.72 3.96
CA ARG A 213 -5.12 8.05 3.81
C ARG A 213 -4.47 8.39 5.15
N ASP A 214 -5.16 9.14 6.00
CA ASP A 214 -4.69 9.48 7.35
C ASP A 214 -4.57 8.22 8.21
N LEU A 215 -5.55 7.33 8.12
CA LEU A 215 -5.53 6.03 8.81
C LEU A 215 -4.37 5.14 8.33
N LEU A 216 -4.02 5.15 7.05
CA LEU A 216 -2.85 4.41 6.55
C LEU A 216 -1.57 4.93 7.22
N SER A 217 -1.42 6.25 7.26
CA SER A 217 -0.26 6.91 7.85
C SER A 217 -0.16 6.64 9.35
N ALA A 218 -1.29 6.73 10.07
CA ALA A 218 -1.38 6.43 11.50
C ALA A 218 -1.08 4.95 11.80
N ALA A 219 -1.64 4.03 11.02
CA ALA A 219 -1.41 2.60 11.17
C ALA A 219 0.06 2.23 10.90
N VAL A 220 0.69 2.78 9.87
CA VAL A 220 2.12 2.58 9.62
C VAL A 220 2.96 3.11 10.77
N LYS A 221 2.67 4.33 11.24
CA LYS A 221 3.36 4.91 12.39
C LYS A 221 3.25 4.03 13.63
N ALA A 222 2.04 3.57 13.96
CA ALA A 222 1.78 2.71 15.11
C ALA A 222 2.54 1.38 14.98
N VAL A 223 2.45 0.72 13.83
CA VAL A 223 3.14 -0.56 13.57
C VAL A 223 4.65 -0.41 13.71
N ARG A 224 5.24 0.71 13.29
CA ARG A 224 6.69 0.97 13.44
C ARG A 224 7.11 1.37 14.87
N GLY A 225 6.17 1.41 15.81
CA GLY A 225 6.41 1.72 17.23
C GLY A 225 6.52 3.22 17.55
N GLY A 226 5.92 4.09 16.73
CA GLY A 226 5.88 5.54 16.91
C GLY A 226 4.61 6.08 17.54
#